data_AF-A0A8J7PA74-F1
#
_entry.id   AF-A0A8J7PA74-F1
#
_cell.length_a   1.000
_cell.length_b   1.000
_cell.length_c   1.000
_cell.angle_alpha   90.00
_cell.angle_beta   90.00
_cell.angle_gamma   90.00
#
_symmetry.space_group_name_H-M   'P 1'
#
loop_
_entity.id
_entity.type
_entity.pdbx_description
1 polymer ?
#
loop_
_entity_poly.entity_id
_entity_poly.type
_entity_poly.pdbx_seq_one_letter_code
_entity_poly.pdbx_strand_id
1 'polypeptide(L)'
;FMKEKKSKRGIGSTNLNSQDNTKRKSSEGLFLLNLIKEMSKRLRDEYEFSDEQLYEAFVKGKEEETLLIPVSIFSTKLAPAEALIKYLKETHDINYHEISILINRNERGVWASYQRAIKKMPSKFEIRETIFVPVSIFADNNFSILECLISYLKDVKHMKNSKIAILLNKNPSNIWTIYNRAKTKKGALNE
;
A
#
# COMPACT_ATOMS: atom_id res chain seq x y z
N PHE A 1 3.55 -19.10 -78.16
CA PHE A 1 4.70 -19.95 -77.84
C PHE A 1 4.37 -20.80 -76.62
N MET A 2 4.35 -22.14 -76.79
CA MET A 2 4.19 -23.18 -75.75
C MET A 2 5.35 -23.12 -74.72
N LYS A 3 5.21 -23.52 -73.44
CA LYS A 3 4.99 -24.87 -72.85
C LYS A 3 4.51 -24.69 -71.38
N GLU A 4 3.44 -25.34 -70.90
CA GLU A 4 3.38 -26.66 -70.20
C GLU A 4 4.45 -26.85 -69.08
N LYS A 5 4.22 -27.39 -67.86
CA LYS A 5 3.13 -28.18 -67.23
C LYS A 5 3.46 -28.46 -65.72
N LYS A 6 2.42 -28.74 -64.91
CA LYS A 6 2.32 -29.67 -63.73
C LYS A 6 3.02 -29.29 -62.40
N SER A 7 2.37 -29.26 -61.22
CA SER A 7 1.51 -30.21 -60.45
C SER A 7 2.28 -30.89 -59.30
N LYS A 8 1.82 -30.70 -58.05
CA LYS A 8 1.74 -31.62 -56.87
C LYS A 8 1.50 -30.79 -55.59
N ARG A 9 0.31 -30.81 -54.98
CA ARG A 9 -0.17 -31.66 -53.86
C ARG A 9 0.65 -31.58 -52.56
N GLY A 10 0.01 -31.06 -51.52
CA GLY A 10 0.29 -31.24 -50.08
C GLY A 10 -0.75 -30.41 -49.32
N ILE A 11 -1.87 -30.98 -48.89
CA ILE A 11 -2.10 -31.59 -47.55
C ILE A 11 -1.64 -30.64 -46.44
N GLY A 12 -2.61 -30.07 -45.74
CA GLY A 12 -2.38 -29.15 -44.63
C GLY A 12 -3.70 -28.65 -44.04
N SER A 13 -4.55 -29.59 -43.66
CA SER A 13 -5.63 -29.41 -42.70
C SER A 13 -5.10 -28.89 -41.36
N THR A 14 -5.74 -27.87 -40.79
CA THR A 14 -6.00 -27.70 -39.34
C THR A 14 -6.88 -26.46 -39.17
N ASN A 15 -8.18 -26.67 -38.94
CA ASN A 15 -8.83 -26.79 -37.62
C ASN A 15 -8.95 -25.43 -36.92
N LEU A 16 -10.17 -24.91 -36.78
CA LEU A 16 -11.07 -25.23 -35.65
C LEU A 16 -10.38 -24.95 -34.31
N ASN A 17 -10.60 -23.75 -33.78
CA ASN A 17 -11.11 -23.54 -32.42
C ASN A 17 -11.16 -22.04 -32.11
N SER A 18 -12.21 -21.40 -32.62
CA SER A 18 -12.80 -20.22 -32.00
C SER A 18 -13.86 -20.68 -31.00
N GLN A 19 -13.47 -21.50 -30.02
CA GLN A 19 -14.26 -21.76 -28.81
C GLN A 19 -13.29 -22.11 -27.68
N ASP A 20 -13.63 -21.57 -26.50
CA ASP A 20 -13.13 -21.94 -25.18
C ASP A 20 -11.90 -21.18 -24.65
N ASN A 21 -12.11 -19.93 -24.25
CA ASN A 21 -11.18 -19.17 -23.41
C ASN A 21 -11.77 -18.82 -22.03
N THR A 22 -12.77 -19.57 -21.59
CA THR A 22 -13.37 -19.43 -20.26
C THR A 22 -13.04 -20.63 -19.39
N LYS A 23 -12.29 -20.37 -18.31
CA LYS A 23 -12.06 -21.22 -17.12
C LYS A 23 -10.98 -22.31 -17.23
N ARG A 24 -9.81 -21.95 -16.70
CA ARG A 24 -9.21 -22.76 -15.64
C ARG A 24 -8.92 -21.86 -14.45
N LYS A 25 -9.84 -21.80 -13.49
CA LYS A 25 -9.50 -21.27 -12.16
C LYS A 25 -8.56 -22.29 -11.50
N SER A 26 -7.48 -21.84 -10.88
CA SER A 26 -6.57 -22.73 -10.15
C SER A 26 -7.35 -23.53 -9.09
N SER A 27 -6.90 -24.75 -8.81
CA SER A 27 -7.46 -25.60 -7.74
C SER A 27 -7.52 -24.86 -6.40
N GLU A 28 -6.52 -24.03 -6.12
CA GLU A 28 -6.45 -23.14 -4.96
C GLU A 28 -7.57 -22.08 -4.97
N GLY A 29 -7.84 -21.45 -6.12
CA GLY A 29 -8.91 -20.46 -6.23
C GLY A 29 -10.30 -21.06 -5.99
N LEU A 30 -10.52 -22.31 -6.41
CA LEU A 30 -11.76 -23.04 -6.13
C LEU A 30 -11.88 -23.41 -4.65
N PHE A 31 -10.77 -23.79 -4.01
CA PHE A 31 -10.73 -24.08 -2.57
C PHE A 31 -11.11 -22.86 -1.73
N LEU A 32 -10.54 -21.69 -2.04
CA LEU A 32 -10.84 -20.44 -1.33
C LEU A 32 -12.30 -20.01 -1.50
N LEU A 33 -12.88 -20.18 -2.69
CA LEU A 33 -14.29 -19.90 -2.92
C LEU A 33 -15.21 -20.81 -2.10
N ASN A 34 -14.85 -22.10 -2.00
CA ASN A 34 -15.60 -23.04 -1.18
C ASN A 34 -15.49 -22.71 0.31
N LEU A 35 -14.31 -22.28 0.77
CA LEU A 35 -14.10 -21.86 2.16
C LEU A 35 -14.95 -20.62 2.50
N ILE A 36 -14.93 -19.59 1.66
CA ILE A 36 -15.74 -18.38 1.84
C ILE A 36 -17.22 -18.73 1.87
N LYS A 37 -17.68 -19.60 0.96
CA LYS A 37 -19.07 -20.04 0.92
C LYS A 37 -19.50 -20.69 2.24
N GLU A 38 -18.67 -21.55 2.81
CA GLU A 38 -18.97 -22.23 4.07
C GLU A 38 -18.98 -21.26 5.26
N MET A 39 -18.04 -20.32 5.29
CA MET A 39 -18.00 -19.26 6.30
C MET A 39 -19.24 -18.36 6.23
N SER A 40 -19.61 -17.88 5.04
CA SER A 40 -20.81 -17.06 4.85
C SER A 40 -22.09 -17.80 5.25
N LYS A 41 -22.14 -19.12 5.03
CA LYS A 41 -23.26 -19.94 5.47
C LYS A 41 -23.36 -19.97 7.00
N ARG A 42 -22.26 -20.26 7.71
CA ARG A 42 -22.24 -20.22 9.19
C ARG A 42 -22.64 -18.86 9.75
N LEU A 43 -22.17 -17.77 9.15
CA LEU A 43 -22.50 -16.42 9.61
C LEU A 43 -24.00 -16.12 9.48
N ARG A 44 -24.67 -16.64 8.45
CA ARG A 44 -26.14 -16.56 8.33
C ARG A 44 -26.83 -17.42 9.38
N ASP A 45 -26.42 -18.68 9.47
CA ASP A 45 -27.17 -19.70 10.20
C ASP A 45 -26.98 -19.59 11.73
N GLU A 46 -25.81 -19.18 12.21
CA GLU A 46 -25.47 -19.13 13.64
C GLU A 46 -25.50 -17.71 14.22
N TYR A 47 -25.33 -16.68 13.40
CA TYR A 47 -25.12 -15.30 13.85
C TYR A 47 -26.05 -14.27 13.16
N GLU A 48 -27.03 -14.74 12.38
CA GLU A 48 -28.08 -13.92 11.75
C GLU A 48 -27.57 -12.76 10.86
N PHE A 49 -26.36 -12.87 10.32
CA PHE A 49 -25.86 -11.85 9.39
C PHE A 49 -26.67 -11.86 8.09
N SER A 50 -27.18 -10.69 7.68
CA SER A 50 -27.90 -10.54 6.42
C SER A 50 -26.96 -10.61 5.21
N ASP A 51 -27.51 -10.94 4.03
CA ASP A 51 -26.72 -10.93 2.79
C ASP A 51 -26.19 -9.52 2.49
N GLU A 52 -26.91 -8.45 2.86
CA GLU A 52 -26.43 -7.07 2.76
C GLU A 52 -25.23 -6.81 3.70
N GLN A 53 -25.25 -7.31 4.94
CA GLN A 53 -24.14 -7.14 5.87
C GLN A 53 -22.91 -7.94 5.43
N LEU A 54 -23.11 -9.14 4.90
CA LEU A 54 -22.03 -9.94 4.32
C LEU A 54 -21.47 -9.25 3.06
N TYR A 55 -22.33 -8.77 2.18
CA TYR A 55 -21.93 -8.01 1.00
C TYR A 55 -21.17 -6.74 1.39
N GLU A 56 -21.63 -5.99 2.39
CA GLU A 56 -20.90 -4.87 2.96
C GLU A 56 -19.55 -5.30 3.52
N ALA A 57 -19.41 -6.42 4.23
CA ALA A 57 -18.11 -6.89 4.70
C ALA A 57 -17.16 -7.25 3.54
N PHE A 58 -17.68 -7.83 2.44
CA PHE A 58 -16.90 -8.17 1.25
C PHE A 58 -16.57 -6.95 0.37
N VAL A 59 -17.41 -5.92 0.37
CA VAL A 59 -17.26 -4.69 -0.45
C VAL A 59 -16.56 -3.58 0.32
N LYS A 60 -16.87 -3.36 1.61
CA LYS A 60 -16.08 -2.51 2.51
C LYS A 60 -14.72 -3.15 2.82
N GLY A 61 -14.59 -4.47 2.76
CA GLY A 61 -13.29 -5.15 2.75
C GLY A 61 -12.45 -4.85 1.49
N LYS A 62 -13.08 -4.29 0.44
CA LYS A 62 -12.43 -3.72 -0.76
C LYS A 62 -12.12 -2.22 -0.60
N GLU A 63 -12.77 -1.52 0.31
CA GLU A 63 -12.51 -0.11 0.63
C GLU A 63 -11.47 0.01 1.75
N GLU A 64 -10.25 -0.38 1.42
CA GLU A 64 -9.03 0.31 1.82
C GLU A 64 -7.96 -0.40 0.99
N GLU A 65 -7.73 0.06 -0.25
CA GLU A 65 -6.36 -0.01 -0.77
C GLU A 65 -5.53 0.78 0.24
N THR A 66 -5.04 0.08 1.27
CA THR A 66 -4.22 0.63 2.33
C THR A 66 -2.97 1.11 1.64
N LEU A 67 -2.94 2.39 1.28
CA LEU A 67 -1.84 2.97 0.55
C LEU A 67 -0.56 2.71 1.35
N LEU A 68 0.32 1.89 0.77
CA LEU A 68 1.52 1.42 1.46
C LEU A 68 2.67 2.37 1.18
N ILE A 69 3.30 2.83 2.25
CA ILE A 69 4.43 3.75 2.20
C ILE A 69 5.71 2.96 2.46
N PRO A 70 6.66 2.92 1.51
CA PRO A 70 7.96 2.31 1.72
C PRO A 70 8.71 3.05 2.83
N VAL A 71 9.27 2.34 3.81
CA VAL A 71 9.97 2.99 4.92
C VAL A 71 11.24 3.73 4.45
N SER A 72 11.84 3.28 3.36
CA SER A 72 13.07 3.81 2.78
C SER A 72 12.95 5.27 2.35
N ILE A 73 11.74 5.80 2.12
CA ILE A 73 11.60 7.23 1.78
C ILE A 73 12.07 8.13 2.95
N PHE A 74 12.02 7.62 4.18
CA PHE A 74 12.38 8.33 5.40
C PHE A 74 13.86 8.24 5.79
N SER A 75 14.67 7.48 5.02
CA SER A 75 16.13 7.38 5.20
C SER A 75 16.93 8.41 4.38
N THR A 76 16.22 9.23 3.61
CA THR A 76 16.81 10.31 2.81
C THR A 76 17.16 11.55 3.64
N LYS A 77 17.76 12.55 2.99
CA LYS A 77 18.04 13.87 3.58
C LYS A 77 16.78 14.76 3.75
N LEU A 78 15.62 14.32 3.26
CA LEU A 78 14.38 15.06 3.41
C LEU A 78 13.85 14.99 4.84
N ALA A 79 13.16 16.03 5.28
CA ALA A 79 12.40 15.93 6.52
C ALA A 79 11.27 14.88 6.35
N PRO A 80 10.86 14.18 7.41
CA PRO A 80 9.88 13.09 7.30
C PRO A 80 8.56 13.50 6.61
N ALA A 81 8.03 14.69 6.90
CA ALA A 81 6.85 15.20 6.21
C ALA A 81 7.12 15.51 4.73
N GLU A 82 8.27 16.10 4.41
CA GLU A 82 8.69 16.37 3.03
C GLU A 82 8.80 15.07 2.23
N ALA A 83 9.37 14.02 2.82
CA ALA A 83 9.54 12.71 2.20
C ALA A 83 8.19 12.05 1.89
N LEU A 84 7.29 11.95 2.88
CA LEU A 84 5.97 11.37 2.72
C LEU A 84 5.16 12.10 1.64
N ILE A 85 5.10 13.43 1.73
CA ILE A 85 4.30 14.25 0.80
C ILE A 85 4.85 14.15 -0.63
N LYS A 86 6.17 14.19 -0.81
CA LYS A 86 6.79 14.02 -2.13
C LYS A 86 6.47 12.63 -2.72
N TYR A 87 6.54 11.58 -1.90
CA TYR A 87 6.23 10.22 -2.35
C TYR A 87 4.77 10.11 -2.81
N LEU A 88 3.83 10.59 -1.99
CA LEU A 88 2.40 10.61 -2.32
C LEU A 88 2.13 11.41 -3.59
N LYS A 89 2.76 12.58 -3.74
CA LYS A 89 2.52 13.46 -4.88
C LYS A 89 3.09 12.92 -6.18
N GLU A 90 4.28 12.31 -6.17
CA GLU A 90 4.98 11.93 -7.40
C GLU A 90 4.79 10.47 -7.80
N THR A 91 4.51 9.59 -6.85
CA THR A 91 4.35 8.14 -7.10
C THR A 91 2.89 7.77 -7.29
N HIS A 92 1.98 8.43 -6.58
CA HIS A 92 0.55 8.15 -6.64
C HIS A 92 -0.28 9.26 -7.29
N ASP A 93 0.38 10.35 -7.74
CA ASP A 93 -0.23 11.52 -8.39
C ASP A 93 -1.39 12.19 -7.61
N ILE A 94 -1.43 11.98 -6.30
CA ILE A 94 -2.48 12.50 -5.40
C ILE A 94 -2.37 14.04 -5.33
N ASN A 95 -3.48 14.76 -5.32
CA ASN A 95 -3.44 16.22 -5.24
C ASN A 95 -3.22 16.72 -3.78
N TYR A 96 -2.89 18.00 -3.59
CA TYR A 96 -2.56 18.51 -2.25
C TYR A 96 -3.73 18.43 -1.27
N HIS A 97 -4.95 18.65 -1.75
CA HIS A 97 -6.16 18.57 -0.95
C HIS A 97 -6.39 17.13 -0.46
N GLU A 98 -6.29 16.15 -1.35
CA GLU A 98 -6.39 14.72 -1.00
C GLU A 98 -5.30 14.28 -0.04
N ILE A 99 -4.04 14.70 -0.25
CA ILE A 99 -2.96 14.44 0.71
C ILE A 99 -3.32 15.05 2.08
N SER A 100 -3.83 16.28 2.10
CA SER A 100 -4.21 16.98 3.33
C SER A 100 -5.25 16.21 4.14
N ILE A 101 -6.23 15.60 3.47
CA ILE A 101 -7.25 14.73 4.07
C ILE A 101 -6.60 13.44 4.56
N LEU A 102 -5.81 12.77 3.70
CA LEU A 102 -5.22 11.46 3.96
C LEU A 102 -4.31 11.43 5.20
N ILE A 103 -3.53 12.50 5.40
CA ILE A 103 -2.64 12.61 6.56
C ILE A 103 -3.16 13.60 7.61
N ASN A 104 -4.39 14.12 7.45
CA ASN A 104 -5.00 15.10 8.36
C ASN A 104 -4.03 16.26 8.69
N ARG A 105 -3.50 16.92 7.66
CA ARG A 105 -2.62 18.10 7.78
C ARG A 105 -3.17 19.22 6.93
N ASN A 106 -2.80 20.46 7.23
CA ASN A 106 -3.28 21.60 6.44
C ASN A 106 -2.72 21.58 5.00
N GLU A 107 -3.56 21.88 4.03
CA GLU A 107 -3.18 21.86 2.61
C GLU A 107 -2.01 22.82 2.29
N ARG A 108 -1.99 24.01 2.91
CA ARG A 108 -0.87 24.98 2.77
C ARG A 108 0.47 24.39 3.25
N GLY A 109 0.46 23.63 4.35
CA GLY A 109 1.65 22.97 4.87
C GLY A 109 2.08 21.79 4.02
N VAL A 110 1.12 21.09 3.41
CA VAL A 110 1.38 20.04 2.41
C VAL A 110 2.13 20.64 1.21
N TRP A 111 1.58 21.69 0.60
CA TRP A 111 2.20 22.38 -0.52
C TRP A 111 3.62 22.87 -0.17
N ALA A 112 3.78 23.59 0.94
CA ALA A 112 5.09 24.12 1.35
C ALA A 112 6.13 23.02 1.60
N SER A 113 5.72 21.87 2.13
CA SER A 113 6.61 20.73 2.35
C SER A 113 6.99 20.07 1.04
N TYR A 114 6.07 19.95 0.07
CA TYR A 114 6.38 19.47 -1.27
C TYR A 114 7.40 20.40 -1.98
N GLN A 115 7.18 21.72 -1.96
CA GLN A 115 8.10 22.67 -2.58
C GLN A 115 9.52 22.59 -1.98
N ARG A 116 9.63 22.45 -0.66
CA ARG A 116 10.93 22.22 0.00
C ARG A 116 11.54 20.87 -0.39
N ALA A 117 10.73 19.83 -0.51
CA ALA A 117 11.17 18.49 -0.89
C ALA A 117 11.82 18.50 -2.28
N ILE A 118 11.15 19.06 -3.29
CA ILE A 118 11.67 19.10 -4.67
C ILE A 118 12.90 20.00 -4.79
N LYS A 119 13.01 21.07 -3.98
CA LYS A 119 14.23 21.91 -3.94
C LYS A 119 15.42 21.15 -3.35
N LYS A 120 15.21 20.39 -2.28
CA LYS A 120 16.27 19.62 -1.62
C LYS A 120 16.65 18.36 -2.41
N MET A 121 15.66 17.70 -3.00
CA MET A 121 15.80 16.44 -3.73
C MET A 121 14.89 16.45 -4.97
N PRO A 122 15.38 16.97 -6.10
CA PRO A 122 14.61 17.02 -7.34
C PRO A 122 14.33 15.64 -7.94
N SER A 123 15.24 14.69 -7.76
CA SER A 123 15.10 13.32 -8.26
C SER A 123 13.92 12.58 -7.60
N LYS A 124 13.32 11.64 -8.34
CA LYS A 124 12.30 10.73 -7.80
C LYS A 124 12.92 9.73 -6.82
N PHE A 125 12.08 9.09 -5.99
CA PHE A 125 12.53 8.01 -5.13
C PHE A 125 12.83 6.75 -5.95
N GLU A 126 13.97 6.11 -5.66
CA GLU A 126 14.23 4.74 -6.10
C GLU A 126 13.79 3.77 -4.99
N ILE A 127 12.63 3.13 -5.18
CA ILE A 127 12.11 2.16 -4.20
C ILE A 127 12.67 0.78 -4.52
N ARG A 128 13.51 0.27 -3.62
CA ARG A 128 14.07 -1.09 -3.68
C ARG A 128 13.82 -1.90 -2.40
N GLU A 129 12.95 -1.41 -1.52
CA GLU A 129 12.76 -1.95 -0.16
C GLU A 129 11.51 -2.83 -0.04
N THR A 130 11.53 -3.77 0.91
CA THR A 130 10.44 -4.71 1.20
C THR A 130 9.58 -4.33 2.40
N ILE A 131 9.93 -3.27 3.14
CA ILE A 131 9.22 -2.85 4.37
C ILE A 131 8.30 -1.68 4.06
N PHE A 132 7.03 -1.89 4.34
CA PHE A 132 5.97 -0.91 4.11
C PHE A 132 5.16 -0.66 5.38
N VAL A 133 4.60 0.53 5.47
CA VAL A 133 3.65 0.93 6.51
C VAL A 133 2.39 1.50 5.87
N PRO A 134 1.19 1.26 6.44
CA PRO A 134 -0.03 1.89 5.94
C PRO A 134 0.04 3.41 6.08
N VAL A 135 -0.46 4.18 5.10
CA VAL A 135 -0.50 5.65 5.19
C VAL A 135 -1.33 6.15 6.36
N SER A 136 -2.35 5.38 6.77
CA SER A 136 -3.27 5.72 7.85
C SER A 136 -2.57 5.98 9.19
N ILE A 137 -1.35 5.44 9.40
CA ILE A 137 -0.57 5.73 10.62
C ILE A 137 -0.22 7.22 10.76
N PHE A 138 -0.24 7.97 9.66
CA PHE A 138 0.13 9.39 9.61
C PHE A 138 -1.06 10.34 9.79
N ALA A 139 -2.28 9.83 9.91
CA ALA A 139 -3.51 10.63 10.04
C ALA A 139 -3.68 11.27 11.43
N ASP A 140 -2.95 10.83 12.45
CA ASP A 140 -3.00 11.48 13.76
C ASP A 140 -2.17 12.77 13.74
N ASN A 141 -2.82 13.92 13.96
CA ASN A 141 -2.19 15.24 13.91
C ASN A 141 -1.57 15.72 15.22
N ASN A 142 -1.73 14.95 16.31
CA ASN A 142 -1.05 15.19 17.58
C ASN A 142 0.43 14.77 17.53
N PHE A 143 0.77 13.92 16.56
CA PHE A 143 2.10 13.37 16.37
C PHE A 143 2.74 13.92 15.09
N SER A 144 4.06 14.06 15.10
CA SER A 144 4.83 14.26 13.88
C SER A 144 4.86 12.98 13.05
N ILE A 145 5.09 13.12 11.75
CA ILE A 145 5.24 11.97 10.83
C ILE A 145 6.28 10.96 11.32
N LEU A 146 7.37 11.43 11.94
CA LEU A 146 8.40 10.54 12.47
C LEU A 146 8.01 9.86 13.79
N GLU A 147 7.24 10.55 14.64
CA GLU A 147 6.65 9.95 15.84
C GLU A 147 5.68 8.84 15.45
N CYS A 148 4.78 9.07 14.49
CA CYS A 148 3.88 8.05 13.94
C CYS A 148 4.63 6.83 13.43
N LEU A 149 5.64 7.05 12.57
CA LEU A 149 6.43 5.98 11.96
C LEU A 149 7.17 5.14 13.00
N ILE A 150 7.87 5.79 13.94
CA ILE A 150 8.67 5.09 14.95
C ILE A 150 7.77 4.31 15.90
N SER A 151 6.64 4.89 16.34
CA SER A 151 5.67 4.19 17.18
C SER A 151 5.13 2.95 16.47
N TYR A 152 4.74 3.04 15.19
CA TYR A 152 4.26 1.87 14.44
C TYR A 152 5.34 0.78 14.29
N LEU A 153 6.57 1.16 13.92
CA LEU A 153 7.67 0.20 13.77
C LEU A 153 8.02 -0.51 15.09
N LYS A 154 7.80 0.16 16.23
CA LYS A 154 8.11 -0.37 17.54
C LYS A 154 6.96 -1.18 18.14
N ASP A 155 5.76 -0.65 18.09
CA ASP A 155 4.60 -1.22 18.77
C ASP A 155 3.92 -2.31 17.94
N VAL A 156 3.86 -2.14 16.61
CA VAL A 156 3.18 -3.08 15.70
C VAL A 156 4.15 -4.03 15.02
N LYS A 157 5.32 -3.54 14.59
CA LYS A 157 6.34 -4.39 13.94
C LYS A 157 7.39 -4.94 14.92
N HIS A 158 7.30 -4.60 16.21
CA HIS A 158 8.19 -5.07 17.28
C HIS A 158 9.70 -4.90 16.99
N MET A 159 10.08 -3.85 16.27
CA MET A 159 11.48 -3.63 15.89
C MET A 159 12.29 -3.00 17.03
N LYS A 160 13.53 -3.48 17.20
CA LYS A 160 14.51 -2.88 18.11
C LYS A 160 14.96 -1.51 17.61
N ASN A 161 15.29 -0.60 18.54
CA ASN A 161 15.77 0.76 18.21
C ASN A 161 16.96 0.76 17.24
N SER A 162 17.92 -0.16 17.42
CA SER A 162 19.08 -0.29 16.53
C SER A 162 18.69 -0.64 15.09
N LYS A 163 17.70 -1.52 14.91
CA LYS A 163 17.19 -1.87 13.58
C LYS A 163 16.46 -0.70 12.93
N ILE A 164 15.62 0.01 13.69
CA ILE A 164 14.92 1.21 13.22
C ILE A 164 15.93 2.32 12.83
N ALA A 165 16.98 2.49 13.62
CA ALA A 165 18.05 3.45 13.36
C ALA A 165 18.76 3.20 12.03
N ILE A 166 19.14 1.94 11.76
CA ILE A 166 19.73 1.53 10.48
C ILE A 166 18.74 1.77 9.33
N LEU A 167 17.50 1.33 9.50
CA LEU A 167 16.43 1.44 8.50
C LEU A 167 16.16 2.88 8.08
N LEU A 168 16.13 3.80 9.05
CA LEU A 168 15.83 5.22 8.83
C LEU A 168 17.07 6.07 8.62
N ASN A 169 18.28 5.49 8.60
CA ASN A 169 19.56 6.20 8.58
C ASN A 169 19.62 7.31 9.66
N LYS A 170 19.31 6.97 10.91
CA LYS A 170 19.26 7.87 12.07
C LYS A 170 20.07 7.32 13.23
N ASN A 171 20.40 8.19 14.19
CA ASN A 171 21.05 7.78 15.42
C ASN A 171 20.07 6.98 16.32
N PRO A 172 20.47 5.81 16.88
CA PRO A 172 19.65 5.03 17.81
C PRO A 172 19.11 5.81 19.02
N SER A 173 19.88 6.76 19.56
CA SER A 173 19.45 7.61 20.68
C SER A 173 18.27 8.49 20.27
N ASN A 174 18.27 9.01 19.05
CA ASN A 174 17.16 9.82 18.53
C ASN A 174 15.88 8.97 18.40
N ILE A 175 16.00 7.70 17.99
CA ILE A 175 14.86 6.79 17.90
C ILE A 175 14.20 6.62 19.28
N TRP A 176 15.00 6.39 20.32
CA TRP A 176 14.51 6.26 21.69
C TRP A 176 13.81 7.53 22.17
N THR A 177 14.45 8.70 21.99
CA THR A 177 13.89 9.98 22.43
C THR A 177 12.56 10.29 21.74
N ILE A 178 12.47 10.08 20.43
CA ILE A 178 11.24 10.33 19.67
C ILE A 178 10.13 9.38 20.10
N TYR A 179 10.44 8.08 20.24
CA TYR A 179 9.47 7.11 20.72
C TYR A 179 8.92 7.45 22.11
N ASN A 180 9.79 7.81 23.06
CA ASN A 180 9.36 8.18 24.40
C ASN A 180 8.51 9.45 24.41
N ARG A 181 8.87 10.46 23.60
CA ARG A 181 8.06 11.66 23.44
C ARG A 181 6.66 11.32 22.92
N ALA A 182 6.57 10.44 21.91
CA ALA A 182 5.29 9.97 21.40
C ALA A 182 4.49 9.22 22.48
N LYS A 183 5.14 8.35 23.26
CA LYS A 183 4.49 7.63 24.36
C LYS A 183 3.95 8.56 25.44
N THR A 184 4.71 9.58 25.84
CA THR A 184 4.28 10.57 26.83
C THR A 184 3.08 11.37 26.32
N LYS A 185 3.12 11.86 25.07
CA LYS A 185 1.98 12.53 24.44
C LYS A 185 0.73 11.65 24.42
N LYS A 186 0.88 10.37 24.06
CA LYS A 186 -0.23 9.41 24.05
C LYS A 186 -0.82 9.19 25.44
N GLY A 187 0.00 9.16 26.48
CA GLY A 187 -0.47 9.11 27.87
C GLY A 187 -1.31 10.32 28.25
N ALA A 188 -0.82 11.53 27.96
CA ALA A 188 -1.51 12.78 28.28
C ALA A 188 -2.82 13.02 27.49
N LEU A 189 -3.03 12.33 26.37
CA LEU A 189 -4.29 12.39 25.59
C LEU A 189 -5.36 11.44 26.11
N ASN A 190 -4.99 10.45 26.92
CA ASN A 190 -5.90 9.45 27.49
C ASN A 190 -6.37 9.80 28.92
N GLU A 191 -5.91 10.94 29.45
CA GLU A 191 -6.28 11.51 30.75
C GLU A 191 -7.34 12.60 30.56
#